data_AF-A0A3N5X4J2-F1
#
_entry.id   AF-A0A3N5X4J2-F1
#
_cell.length_a   1.000
_cell.length_b   1.000
_cell.length_c   1.000
_cell.angle_alpha   90.00
_cell.angle_beta   90.00
_cell.angle_gamma   90.00
#
_symmetry.space_group_name_H-M   'P 1'
#
loop_
_entity.id
_entity.type
_entity.pdbx_description
1 polymer ?
#
loop_
_entity_poly.entity_id
_entity_poly.type
_entity_poly.pdbx_seq_one_letter_code
_entity_poly.pdbx_strand_id
1 'polypeptide(L)'
;MLPWSGTPARRRASAAKIAEAYRSVAGELLRGIEKGWDDATLDRVDEMYGEKWARGKSLAALVGHEMHHRGQMTVLMRQAGAKVPGLFGPSKEEWAAYGMQAPPY
;
A
#
# COMPACT_ATOMS: atom_id res chain seq x y z
N MET A 1 -13.29 -21.46 24.45
CA MET A 1 -13.12 -20.52 23.32
C MET A 1 -14.51 -20.12 22.88
N LEU A 2 -14.98 -18.92 23.24
CA LEU A 2 -16.34 -18.48 22.91
C LEU A 2 -16.40 -18.10 21.42
N PRO A 3 -17.43 -18.52 20.66
CA PRO A 3 -17.59 -18.13 19.27
C PRO A 3 -17.88 -16.63 19.18
N TRP A 4 -17.16 -15.94 18.30
CA TRP A 4 -17.42 -14.55 17.94
C TRP A 4 -18.82 -14.42 17.31
N SER A 5 -19.73 -13.71 17.98
CA SER A 5 -21.13 -13.53 17.57
C SER A 5 -21.39 -12.24 16.78
N GLY A 6 -20.36 -11.44 16.50
CA GLY A 6 -20.49 -10.22 15.72
C GLY A 6 -20.60 -10.54 14.23
N THR A 7 -21.71 -10.20 13.59
CA THR A 7 -21.72 -10.05 12.12
C THR A 7 -20.76 -8.90 11.81
N PRO A 8 -19.65 -9.10 11.08
CA PRO A 8 -18.77 -7.99 10.74
C PRO A 8 -19.60 -6.98 9.97
N ALA A 9 -19.71 -5.75 10.50
CA ALA A 9 -20.35 -4.67 9.79
C ALA A 9 -19.60 -4.51 8.46
N ARG A 10 -20.22 -4.96 7.37
CA ARG A 10 -19.60 -4.99 6.06
C ARG A 10 -19.56 -3.56 5.55
N ARG A 11 -18.55 -2.79 5.95
CA ARG A 11 -18.34 -1.42 5.47
C ARG A 11 -17.95 -1.50 3.99
N ARG A 12 -18.94 -1.59 3.10
CA ARG A 12 -18.74 -1.58 1.65
C ARG A 12 -18.44 -0.15 1.22
N ALA A 13 -17.18 0.26 1.29
CA ALA A 13 -16.74 1.43 0.54
C ALA A 13 -16.68 1.05 -0.95
N SER A 14 -17.12 1.94 -1.84
CA SER A 14 -16.90 1.75 -3.28
C SER A 14 -15.41 1.90 -3.60
N ALA A 15 -14.95 1.28 -4.69
CA ALA A 15 -13.55 1.43 -5.13
C ALA A 15 -13.15 2.90 -5.30
N ALA A 16 -14.07 3.75 -5.81
CA ALA A 16 -13.85 5.20 -5.92
C ALA A 16 -13.60 5.87 -4.57
N LYS A 17 -14.42 5.56 -3.55
CA LYS A 17 -14.27 6.11 -2.19
C LYS A 17 -12.97 5.64 -1.52
N ILE A 18 -12.55 4.40 -1.75
CA ILE A 18 -11.27 3.89 -1.25
C ILE A 18 -10.10 4.65 -1.90
N ALA A 19 -10.13 4.81 -3.22
CA ALA A 19 -9.07 5.52 -3.95
C ALA A 19 -9.00 7.01 -3.58
N GLU A 20 -10.13 7.66 -3.36
CA GLU A 20 -10.21 9.04 -2.89
C GLU A 20 -9.65 9.18 -1.48
N ALA A 21 -10.08 8.33 -0.54
CA ALA A 21 -9.58 8.34 0.83
C ALA A 21 -8.05 8.14 0.85
N TYR A 22 -7.53 7.17 0.09
CA TYR A 22 -6.10 6.93 -0.03
C TYR A 22 -5.36 8.17 -0.54
N ARG A 23 -5.85 8.84 -1.61
CA ARG A 23 -5.23 10.09 -2.11
C ARG A 23 -5.23 11.20 -1.06
N SER A 24 -6.32 11.35 -0.31
CA SER A 24 -6.42 12.37 0.74
C SER A 24 -5.37 12.15 1.83
N VAL A 25 -5.36 10.95 2.43
CA VAL A 25 -4.48 10.64 3.56
C VAL A 25 -3.00 10.60 3.16
N ALA A 26 -2.68 10.07 1.96
CA ALA A 26 -1.31 10.10 1.44
C ALA A 26 -0.84 11.55 1.22
N GLY A 27 -1.71 12.42 0.69
CA GLY A 27 -1.40 13.83 0.52
C GLY A 27 -1.20 14.57 1.85
N GLU A 28 -1.98 14.25 2.88
CA GLU A 28 -1.80 14.81 4.22
C GLU A 28 -0.48 14.37 4.86
N LEU A 29 -0.13 13.09 4.75
CA LEU A 29 1.14 12.56 5.21
C LEU A 29 2.32 13.28 4.55
N LEU A 30 2.31 13.39 3.21
CA LEU A 30 3.36 14.07 2.46
C LEU A 30 3.52 15.53 2.91
N ARG A 31 2.43 16.29 2.98
CA ARG A 31 2.47 17.69 3.46
C ARG A 31 3.00 17.81 4.89
N GLY A 32 2.65 16.87 5.76
CA GLY A 32 3.13 16.86 7.15
C GLY A 32 4.64 16.63 7.25
N ILE A 33 5.16 15.71 6.43
CA ILE A 33 6.60 15.44 6.34
C ILE A 33 7.32 16.65 5.72
N GLU A 34 6.90 17.11 4.54
CA GLU A 34 7.55 18.21 3.81
C GLU A 34 7.61 19.51 4.62
N LYS A 35 6.58 19.81 5.41
CA LYS A 35 6.52 21.04 6.22
C LYS A 35 7.30 20.95 7.53
N GLY A 36 7.36 19.75 8.12
CA GLY A 36 7.74 19.59 9.53
C GLY A 36 8.99 18.76 9.79
N TRP A 37 9.52 18.07 8.78
CA TRP A 37 10.63 17.14 8.93
C TRP A 37 11.83 17.64 8.13
N ASP A 38 13.00 17.39 8.71
CA ASP A 38 14.32 17.46 8.09
C ASP A 38 15.00 16.08 8.21
N ASP A 39 16.23 15.95 7.70
CA ASP A 39 16.96 14.68 7.76
C ASP A 39 17.14 14.20 9.20
N ALA A 40 17.44 15.11 10.14
CA ALA A 40 17.59 14.78 11.56
C ALA A 40 16.28 14.27 12.20
N THR A 41 15.13 14.62 11.62
CA THR A 41 13.83 14.12 12.09
C THR A 41 13.70 12.61 11.85
N LEU A 42 14.37 12.04 10.86
CA LEU A 42 14.35 10.60 10.59
C LEU A 42 14.93 9.77 11.75
N ASP A 43 15.85 10.35 12.52
CA ASP A 43 16.49 9.69 13.66
C ASP A 43 15.71 9.85 14.97
N ARG A 44 14.66 10.68 15.00
CA ARG A 44 13.81 10.81 16.20
C ARG A 44 13.10 9.49 16.48
N VAL A 45 13.13 9.10 17.75
CA VAL A 45 12.55 7.83 18.21
C VAL A 45 11.16 8.07 18.78
N ASP A 46 10.17 7.38 18.23
CA ASP A 46 8.80 7.34 18.72
C ASP A 46 8.50 5.94 19.32
N GLU A 47 7.57 5.89 20.28
CA GLU A 47 7.00 4.63 20.80
C GLU A 47 5.99 4.09 19.78
N MET A 48 6.26 2.91 19.24
CA MET A 48 5.49 2.24 18.20
C MET A 48 5.24 0.79 18.59
N TYR A 49 3.98 0.41 18.82
CA TYR A 49 3.59 -0.97 19.15
C TYR A 49 4.30 -1.57 20.38
N GLY A 50 4.68 -0.74 21.36
CA GLY A 50 5.44 -1.16 22.53
C GLY A 50 6.95 -1.29 22.30
N GLU A 51 7.45 -0.86 21.14
CA GLU A 51 8.87 -0.79 20.80
C GLU A 51 9.29 0.66 20.49
N LYS A 52 10.59 0.92 20.54
CA LYS A 52 11.18 2.23 20.18
C LYS A 52 11.69 2.24 18.76
N TRP A 53 11.08 3.03 17.87
CA TRP A 53 11.42 3.08 16.46
C TRP A 53 11.87 4.49 16.06
N ALA A 54 13.01 4.59 15.39
CA ALA A 54 13.35 5.80 14.65
C ALA A 54 12.32 6.05 13.55
N ARG A 55 11.96 7.30 13.29
CA ARG A 55 10.97 7.66 12.27
C ARG A 55 11.30 7.13 10.88
N GLY A 56 12.57 7.07 10.51
CA GLY A 56 13.02 6.43 9.26
C GLY A 56 12.63 4.96 9.19
N LYS A 57 12.74 4.21 10.31
CA LYS A 57 12.28 2.81 10.40
C LYS A 57 10.75 2.72 10.23
N SER A 58 10.00 3.64 10.85
CA SER A 58 8.54 3.69 10.70
C SER A 58 8.11 3.94 9.26
N LEU A 59 8.76 4.87 8.55
CA LEU A 59 8.47 5.12 7.12
C LEU A 59 8.84 3.91 6.25
N ALA A 60 10.00 3.29 6.49
CA ALA A 60 10.41 2.09 5.75
C ALA A 60 9.42 0.93 5.96
N ALA A 61 8.93 0.73 7.19
CA ALA A 61 7.92 -0.27 7.50
C ALA A 61 6.59 0.02 6.80
N LEU A 62 6.15 1.29 6.78
CA LEU A 62 4.92 1.70 6.08
C LEU A 62 5.01 1.39 4.58
N VAL A 63 6.11 1.78 3.93
CA VAL A 63 6.32 1.52 2.49
C VAL A 63 6.38 0.02 2.20
N GLY A 64 7.13 -0.75 3.01
CA GLY A 64 7.22 -2.20 2.85
C GLY A 64 5.88 -2.90 3.03
N HIS A 65 5.09 -2.49 4.02
CA HIS A 65 3.74 -3.00 4.25
C HIS A 65 2.81 -2.69 3.08
N GLU A 66 2.88 -1.47 2.54
CA GLU A 66 2.09 -1.08 1.38
C GLU A 66 2.48 -1.88 0.14
N MET A 67 3.76 -2.05 -0.14
CA MET A 67 4.25 -2.87 -1.25
C MET A 67 3.77 -4.32 -1.13
N HIS A 68 3.79 -4.89 0.07
CA HIS A 68 3.30 -6.25 0.35
C HIS A 68 1.82 -6.40 -0.03
N HIS A 69 0.95 -5.53 0.47
CA HIS A 69 -0.48 -5.60 0.17
C HIS A 69 -0.81 -5.18 -1.26
N ARG A 70 -0.06 -4.25 -1.84
CA ARG A 70 -0.19 -3.92 -3.27
C ARG A 70 0.11 -5.13 -4.15
N GLY A 71 1.12 -5.94 -3.77
CA GLY A 71 1.37 -7.25 -4.39
C GLY A 71 0.15 -8.17 -4.32
N GLN A 72 -0.45 -8.33 -3.14
CA GLN A 72 -1.69 -9.10 -2.98
C GLN A 72 -2.85 -8.57 -3.83
N MET A 73 -3.02 -7.24 -3.90
CA MET A 73 -4.05 -6.61 -4.73
C MET A 73 -3.91 -6.97 -6.21
N THR A 74 -2.68 -7.07 -6.73
CA THR A 74 -2.47 -7.44 -8.15
C THR A 74 -2.99 -8.84 -8.48
N VAL A 75 -2.90 -9.79 -7.54
CA VAL A 75 -3.46 -11.13 -7.70
C VAL A 75 -4.99 -11.07 -7.72
N LEU A 76 -5.60 -10.32 -6.80
CA LEU A 76 -7.05 -10.14 -6.73
C LEU A 76 -7.61 -9.45 -7.97
N MET A 77 -6.91 -8.43 -8.49
CA MET A 77 -7.26 -7.76 -9.73
C MET A 77 -7.27 -8.75 -10.90
N ARG A 78 -6.24 -9.60 -11.03
CA ARG A 78 -6.18 -10.62 -12.08
C ARG A 78 -7.32 -11.64 -11.95
N GLN A 79 -7.62 -12.10 -10.74
CA GLN A 79 -8.75 -13.02 -10.48
C GLN A 79 -10.11 -12.39 -10.83
N ALA A 80 -10.24 -11.07 -10.67
CA ALA A 80 -11.43 -10.32 -11.05
C ALA A 80 -11.49 -9.93 -12.54
N GLY A 81 -10.50 -10.33 -13.36
CA GLY A 81 -10.39 -9.94 -14.76
C GLY A 81 -10.05 -8.46 -14.99
N ALA A 82 -9.63 -7.74 -13.95
CA ALA A 82 -9.19 -6.35 -14.06
C ALA A 82 -7.77 -6.26 -14.63
N LYS A 83 -7.48 -5.18 -15.35
CA LYS A 83 -6.13 -4.90 -15.85
C LYS A 83 -5.17 -4.67 -14.68
N VAL A 84 -4.12 -5.50 -14.59
CA VAL A 84 -3.04 -5.33 -13.61
C VAL A 84 -2.01 -4.33 -14.15
N PRO A 85 -1.76 -3.21 -13.46
CA PRO A 85 -0.72 -2.28 -13.86
C PRO A 85 0.68 -2.83 -13.54
N GLY A 86 1.67 -2.46 -14.36
CA GLY A 86 3.08 -2.59 -14.00
C GLY A 86 3.44 -1.77 -12.76
N LEU A 87 4.32 -2.30 -11.93
CA LEU A 87 4.74 -1.67 -10.66
C LEU A 87 6.25 -1.56 -10.55
N PHE A 88 6.95 -2.69 -10.58
CA PHE A 88 8.42 -2.79 -10.54
C PHE A 88 8.99 -3.27 -11.88
N GLY A 89 8.24 -2.98 -12.96
CA GLY A 89 8.37 -3.58 -14.28
C GLY A 89 6.97 -3.84 -14.88
N PRO A 90 6.91 -4.20 -16.17
CA PRO A 90 5.65 -4.44 -16.86
C PRO A 90 4.90 -5.64 -16.26
N SER A 91 3.59 -5.53 -16.09
CA SER A 91 2.74 -6.71 -15.85
C SER A 91 2.75 -7.59 -17.10
N LYS A 92 2.47 -8.90 -16.98
CA LYS A 92 2.50 -9.85 -18.11
C LYS A 92 1.75 -9.36 -19.35
N GLU A 93 0.61 -8.71 -19.14
CA GLU A 93 -0.25 -8.16 -20.18
C GLU A 93 0.37 -6.94 -20.88
N GLU A 94 1.24 -6.20 -20.20
CA GLU A 94 1.93 -5.02 -20.72
C GLU A 94 3.17 -5.36 -21.56
N TRP A 95 3.75 -6.56 -21.45
CA TRP A 95 4.95 -6.94 -22.21
C TRP A 95 4.78 -6.76 -23.73
N ALA A 96 3.60 -7.10 -24.25
CA ALA A 96 3.28 -6.91 -25.67
C ALA A 96 3.31 -5.43 -26.09
N ALA A 97 2.93 -4.51 -25.20
CA ALA A 97 2.99 -3.07 -25.47
C ALA A 97 4.44 -2.54 -25.56
N TYR A 98 5.41 -3.29 -25.03
CA TYR A 98 6.83 -3.00 -25.14
C TYR A 98 7.52 -3.81 -26.27
N GLY A 99 6.76 -4.54 -27.10
CA GLY A 99 7.33 -5.39 -28.16
C GLY A 99 8.12 -6.59 -27.62
N MET A 100 7.91 -6.98 -26.36
CA MET A 100 8.60 -8.09 -25.71
C MET A 100 7.71 -9.34 -25.62
N GLN A 101 8.32 -10.52 -25.65
CA GLN A 101 7.60 -11.77 -25.41
C GLN A 101 7.29 -11.93 -23.92
N ALA A 102 6.01 -12.06 -23.58
CA ALA A 102 5.56 -12.23 -22.20
C ALA A 102 6.12 -13.54 -21.58
N PRO A 103 6.51 -13.53 -20.29
CA PRO A 103 6.98 -14.73 -19.61
C PRO A 103 5.88 -15.80 -19.48
N PRO A 104 6.23 -17.09 -19.35
CA PRO A 104 5.25 -18.18 -19.14
C PRO A 104 4.47 -18.00 -17.83
N TYR A 105 3.38 -18.75 -17.66
CA TYR A 105 2.66 -18.83 -16.38
C TYR A 105 3.26 -19.93 -15.51
#